data_AF-A0A832N2P9-F1
#
_entry.id   AF-A0A832N2P9-F1
#
_cell.length_a   1.000
_cell.length_b   1.000
_cell.length_c   1.000
_cell.angle_alpha   90.00
_cell.angle_beta   90.00
_cell.angle_gamma   90.00
#
_symmetry.space_group_name_H-M   'P 1'
#
loop_
_entity.id
_entity.type
_entity.pdbx_description
1 polymer ?
#
loop_
_entity_poly.entity_id
_entity_poly.type
_entity_poly.pdbx_seq_one_letter_code
_entity_poly.pdbx_strand_id
1 'polypeptide(L)'
;AYIIAFLSAVVVAGMMRHIFNLSGIVTIDKGMISGLGLGLFIATPWIVTNYAFSMRPRALTLIDGGFATIGCTIIGLVLSLF
;
A
#
# COMPACT_ATOMS: atom_id res chain seq x y z
N ALA A 1 16.67 -7.54 6.25
CA ALA A 1 15.63 -7.13 5.29
C ALA A 1 14.22 -7.37 5.82
N TYR A 2 13.87 -8.60 6.21
CA TYR A 2 12.50 -8.97 6.64
C TYR A 2 11.96 -8.20 7.85
N ILE A 3 12.79 -7.92 8.87
CA ILE A 3 12.37 -7.14 10.05
C ILE A 3 12.02 -5.69 9.69
N ILE A 4 12.79 -5.08 8.79
CA ILE A 4 12.55 -3.71 8.31
C ILE A 4 11.28 -3.66 7.48
N ALA A 5 11.08 -4.64 6.59
CA ALA A 5 9.87 -4.76 5.77
C ALA A 5 8.61 -4.94 6.64
N PHE A 6 8.71 -5.74 7.70
CA PHE A 6 7.62 -5.92 8.67
C PHE A 6 7.30 -4.62 9.42
N LEU A 7 8.32 -3.94 9.95
CA LEU A 7 8.15 -2.64 10.61
C LEU A 7 7.52 -1.60 9.68
N SER A 8 7.96 -1.52 8.42
CA SER A 8 7.35 -0.62 7.44
C SER A 8 5.90 -0.98 7.15
N ALA A 9 5.55 -2.27 7.07
CA ALA A 9 4.18 -2.71 6.87
C ALA A 9 3.29 -2.35 8.07
N VAL A 10 3.80 -2.45 9.30
CA VAL A 10 3.08 -2.05 10.52
C VAL A 10 2.84 -0.53 10.56
N VAL A 11 3.83 0.28 10.17
CA VAL A 11 3.67 1.74 10.09
C VAL A 11 2.64 2.12 9.03
N VAL A 12 2.69 1.49 7.85
CA VAL A 12 1.69 1.69 6.78
C VAL A 12 0.30 1.29 7.28
N ALA A 13 0.17 0.14 7.96
CA ALA A 13 -1.09 -0.29 8.56
C ALA A 13 -1.61 0.73 9.58
N GLY A 14 -0.74 1.28 10.43
CA GLY A 14 -1.12 2.33 11.39
C GLY A 14 -1.66 3.60 10.72
N MET A 15 -0.99 4.08 9.67
CA MET A 15 -1.45 5.23 8.89
C MET A 15 -2.74 4.95 8.13
N MET A 16 -2.89 3.75 7.57
CA MET A 16 -4.14 3.33 6.93
C MET A 16 -5.31 3.29 7.92
N ARG A 17 -5.10 2.84 9.16
CA ARG A 17 -6.16 2.88 10.20
C ARG A 17 -6.60 4.30 10.51
N HIS A 18 -5.64 5.21 10.63
CA HIS A 18 -5.94 6.61 10.92
C HIS A 18 -6.73 7.25 9.78
N ILE A 19 -6.32 7.02 8.53
CA ILE A 19 -7.02 7.53 7.34
C ILE A 19 -8.41 6.91 7.23
N PHE A 20 -8.58 5.61 7.45
CA PHE A 20 -9.87 4.94 7.35
C PHE A 20 -10.86 5.40 8.43
N ASN A 21 -10.38 5.60 9.66
CA ASN A 21 -11.19 6.14 10.74
C ASN A 21 -11.60 7.61 10.47
N LEU A 22 -10.68 8.44 9.95
CA LEU A 22 -10.97 9.83 9.57
C LEU A 22 -11.96 9.91 8.40
N SER A 23 -11.91 8.93 7.49
CA SER A 23 -12.73 8.88 6.28
C SER A 23 -14.08 8.17 6.49
N GLY A 24 -14.37 7.67 7.70
CA GLY A 24 -15.59 6.90 7.99
C GLY A 24 -15.68 5.58 7.22
N ILE A 25 -14.54 4.98 6.87
CA ILE A 25 -14.45 3.72 6.13
C ILE A 25 -14.56 2.57 7.14
N VAL A 26 -15.79 2.13 7.39
CA VAL A 26 -16.12 1.03 8.33
C VAL A 26 -16.52 -0.27 7.63
N THR A 27 -16.65 -0.25 6.30
CA THR A 27 -17.12 -1.40 5.51
C THR A 27 -15.97 -2.06 4.77
N ILE A 28 -15.99 -3.40 4.73
CA ILE A 28 -14.97 -4.25 4.09
C ILE A 28 -14.74 -3.85 2.62
N ASP A 29 -15.83 -3.59 1.87
CA ASP A 29 -15.74 -3.19 0.47
C ASP A 29 -14.97 -1.86 0.29
N LYS A 30 -15.24 -0.90 1.17
CA LYS A 30 -14.58 0.42 1.14
C LYS A 30 -13.12 0.31 1.58
N GLY A 31 -12.81 -0.53 2.57
CA GLY A 31 -11.44 -0.80 3.00
C GLY A 31 -10.59 -1.44 1.91
N MET A 32 -11.17 -2.40 1.18
CA MET A 32 -10.50 -3.04 0.05
C MET A 32 -10.25 -2.04 -1.08
N ILE A 33 -11.26 -1.27 -1.49
CA ILE A 33 -11.12 -0.27 -2.57
C ILE A 33 -10.14 0.84 -2.19
N SER A 34 -10.20 1.34 -0.95
CA SER A 34 -9.26 2.36 -0.48
C SER A 34 -7.84 1.83 -0.32
N GLY A 35 -7.67 0.57 0.10
CA GLY A 35 -6.35 -0.09 0.14
C GLY A 35 -5.76 -0.30 -1.25
N LEU A 36 -6.57 -0.73 -2.21
CA LEU A 36 -6.21 -0.84 -3.62
C LEU A 36 -5.84 0.54 -4.20
N GLY A 37 -6.63 1.57 -3.87
CA GLY A 37 -6.40 2.94 -4.31
C GLY A 37 -5.09 3.52 -3.79
N LEU A 38 -4.80 3.35 -2.50
CA LEU A 38 -3.53 3.77 -1.90
C LEU A 38 -2.34 3.02 -2.52
N GLY A 39 -2.47 1.71 -2.73
CA GLY A 39 -1.42 0.92 -3.37
C GLY A 39 -1.14 1.33 -4.83
N LEU A 40 -2.21 1.44 -5.63
CA LEU A 40 -2.11 1.66 -7.06
C LEU A 40 -1.83 3.12 -7.42
N PHE A 41 -2.41 4.09 -6.70
CA PHE A 41 -2.32 5.51 -7.05
C PHE A 41 -1.38 6.32 -6.15
N ILE A 42 -0.93 5.80 -5.01
CA ILE A 42 0.05 6.49 -4.15
C ILE A 42 1.37 5.72 -4.15
N ALA A 43 1.36 4.43 -3.82
CA ALA A 43 2.61 3.65 -3.69
C ALA A 43 3.28 3.39 -5.06
N THR A 44 2.51 2.96 -6.07
CA THR A 44 3.06 2.64 -7.40
C THR A 44 3.72 3.84 -8.08
N PRO A 45 3.14 5.05 -8.12
CA PRO A 45 3.82 6.21 -8.72
C PRO A 45 5.10 6.61 -7.98
N TRP A 46 5.13 6.45 -6.65
CA TRP A 46 6.33 6.72 -5.86
C TRP A 46 7.46 5.72 -6.19
N ILE A 47 7.12 4.44 -6.34
CA ILE A 47 8.07 3.40 -6.76
C ILE A 47 8.55 3.66 -8.20
N VAL A 48 7.65 4.03 -9.11
CA VAL A 48 7.97 4.42 -10.49
C VAL A 48 8.96 5.57 -10.51
N THR A 49 8.72 6.62 -9.73
CA THR A 49 9.57 7.80 -9.67
C THR A 49 10.95 7.45 -9.12
N ASN A 50 11.03 6.73 -8.00
CA ASN A 50 12.30 6.31 -7.41
C ASN A 50 13.12 5.42 -8.35
N TYR A 51 12.48 4.49 -9.08
CA TYR A 51 13.17 3.64 -10.04
C TYR A 51 13.52 4.34 -11.35
N ALA A 52 12.74 5.34 -11.78
CA ALA A 52 13.07 6.20 -12.91
C ALA A 52 14.34 7.01 -12.63
N PHE A 53 14.45 7.63 -11.45
CA PHE A 53 15.67 8.34 -11.05
C PHE A 53 16.87 7.41 -10.84
N SER A 54 16.63 6.18 -10.38
CA SER A 54 17.68 5.18 -10.19
C SER A 54 18.03 4.41 -11.48
N MET A 55 17.49 4.79 -12.65
CA MET A 55 17.71 4.15 -13.96
C MET A 55 17.50 2.62 -13.93
N ARG A 56 16.55 2.14 -13.11
CA ARG A 56 16.30 0.71 -12.93
C ARG A 56 15.40 0.14 -14.05
N PRO A 57 15.53 -1.15 -14.37
CA PRO A 57 14.71 -1.78 -15.39
C PRO A 57 13.22 -1.69 -15.04
N ARG A 58 12.40 -1.28 -16.02
CA ARG A 58 10.96 -1.03 -15.87
C ARG A 58 10.16 -2.26 -15.40
N ALA A 59 10.68 -3.46 -15.67
CA ALA A 59 10.10 -4.71 -15.18
C ALA A 59 10.10 -4.81 -13.65
N LEU A 60 11.14 -4.27 -12.99
CA LEU A 60 11.25 -4.28 -11.53
C LEU A 60 10.21 -3.35 -10.89
N THR A 61 9.93 -2.23 -11.54
CA THR A 61 8.89 -1.28 -11.14
C THR A 61 7.50 -1.89 -11.18
N LEU A 62 7.20 -2.71 -12.19
CA LEU A 62 5.91 -3.37 -12.32
C LEU A 62 5.72 -4.44 -11.22
N ILE A 63 6.77 -5.20 -10.93
CA ILE A 63 6.75 -6.24 -9.89
C ILE A 63 6.60 -5.61 -8.50
N ASP A 64 7.40 -4.60 -8.17
CA ASP A 64 7.37 -3.95 -6.86
C ASP A 64 6.12 -3.07 -6.67
N GLY A 65 5.66 -2.41 -7.73
CA GLY A 65 4.40 -1.65 -7.71
C GLY A 65 3.19 -2.58 -7.51
N GLY A 66 3.17 -3.73 -8.19
CA GLY A 66 2.16 -4.76 -8.00
C GLY A 66 2.19 -5.35 -6.58
N PHE A 67 3.37 -5.66 -6.07
CA PHE A 67 3.55 -6.17 -4.70
C PHE A 67 3.08 -5.14 -3.65
N ALA A 68 3.47 -3.88 -3.79
CA ALA A 68 3.02 -2.81 -2.90
C ALA A 68 1.51 -2.61 -2.97
N THR A 69 0.92 -2.73 -4.16
CA THR A 69 -0.53 -2.59 -4.34
C THR A 69 -1.31 -3.71 -3.67
N ILE A 70 -0.89 -4.96 -3.88
CA ILE A 70 -1.51 -6.13 -3.24
C ILE A 70 -1.31 -6.06 -1.73
N GLY A 71 -0.13 -5.67 -1.25
CA GLY A 71 0.16 -5.49 0.16
C GLY A 71 -0.76 -4.46 0.83
N CYS A 72 -0.91 -3.28 0.25
CA CYS A 72 -1.85 -2.26 0.74
C CYS A 72 -3.30 -2.73 0.70
N THR A 73 -3.69 -3.50 -0.31
CA THR A 73 -5.05 -4.06 -0.42
C THR A 73 -5.35 -5.05 0.71
N ILE A 74 -4.42 -5.96 0.98
CA ILE A 74 -4.55 -6.95 2.07
C ILE A 74 -4.59 -6.25 3.43
N ILE A 75 -3.69 -5.27 3.65
CA ILE A 75 -3.66 -4.48 4.88
C ILE A 75 -4.99 -3.74 5.07
N GLY A 76 -5.50 -3.09 4.02
CA GLY A 76 -6.78 -2.39 4.06
C GLY A 76 -7.97 -3.30 4.36
N LEU A 77 -7.99 -4.50 3.77
CA LEU A 77 -9.03 -5.50 4.04
C LEU A 77 -8.98 -5.99 5.49
N VAL A 78 -7.79 -6.34 6.00
CA VAL A 78 -7.61 -6.80 7.38
C VAL A 78 -7.99 -5.72 8.37
N LEU A 79 -7.66 -4.45 8.09
CA LEU A 79 -8.04 -3.35 8.95
C LEU A 79 -9.55 -3.10 8.99
N SER A 80 -10.28 -3.32 7.90
CA SER A 80 -11.74 -3.14 7.88
C SER A 80 -12.52 -4.29 8.52
N LEU A 81 -11.85 -5.37 8.94
CA LEU A 81 -12.44 -6.45 9.72
C LEU A 81 -12.47 -6.15 11.24
N PHE A 82 -11.75 -5.13 11.73
CA PHE A 82 -11.60 -4.79 13.17
C PHE A 82 -11.68 -3.29 13.43
#